data_AF-A0A2R8BHN0-F1
#
_entry.id   AF-A0A2R8BHN0-F1
#
_cell.length_a   1.000
_cell.length_b   1.000
_cell.length_c   1.000
_cell.angle_alpha   90.00
_cell.angle_beta   90.00
_cell.angle_gamma   90.00
#
_symmetry.space_group_name_H-M   'P 1'
#
loop_
_entity.id
_entity.type
_entity.pdbx_description
1 polymer ?
#
loop_
_entity_poly.entity_id
_entity_poly.type
_entity_poly.pdbx_seq_one_letter_code
_entity_poly.pdbx_strand_id
1 'polypeptide(L)'
;MISDSRRTSGPAPHLGPVRAVIDCVRLMFTFSGRASRSAFIWPVIFALIVIVVASLVYHALVPATVSFGYIRFVTVTVALPLLPLGVRRLHDMGMSGWWALLWLVPYVGFILTLFAAFKRAELGTNQYDHSDPSVFGQIAVVGGFVALVGVTFAVQPFWIPGGSMKPTVVVGDYITVSTTAYGLPCFGLCGDADRMLQRNPDRGDVVVFKHPVTGRDFIKRVIAVSGDTVALEDGQVVVNGAGLTQTAQGDYVEPMEMQGLGHALPRCRTVTPLGGRCAKSLLQETTSDGRRYGILDISRTQADSMAQITVPDGMIFVLGDNRDNSADSRMAQAAGGVGFVPVENLVGRATRVVVSNAGFALWDPTGFRGARFWTKIR
;
A
#
# COMPACT_ATOMS: atom_id res chain seq x y z
N MET A 1 15.34 65.61 -9.09
CA MET A 1 16.49 64.85 -9.65
C MET A 1 16.33 63.40 -9.22
N ILE A 2 15.96 62.55 -10.17
CA ILE A 2 15.82 61.10 -10.01
C ILE A 2 17.19 60.49 -10.28
N SER A 3 17.82 59.81 -9.32
CA SER A 3 19.03 59.02 -9.58
C SER A 3 18.65 57.55 -9.75
N ASP A 4 18.62 57.14 -11.00
CA ASP A 4 18.48 55.77 -11.51
C ASP A 4 19.76 54.97 -11.16
N SER A 5 19.72 54.13 -10.13
CA SER A 5 20.81 53.19 -9.81
C SER A 5 20.57 51.86 -10.54
N ARG A 6 20.94 51.82 -11.81
CA ARG A 6 21.06 50.56 -12.56
C ARG A 6 22.11 49.67 -11.91
N ARG A 7 21.67 48.53 -11.36
CA ARG A 7 22.54 47.40 -11.04
C ARG A 7 23.22 46.93 -12.33
N THR A 8 24.50 47.25 -12.49
CA THR A 8 25.36 46.62 -13.49
C THR A 8 25.66 45.19 -13.02
N SER A 9 25.09 44.20 -13.72
CA SER A 9 25.44 42.80 -13.55
C SER A 9 26.82 42.54 -14.16
N GLY A 10 27.87 42.48 -13.33
CA GLY A 10 29.15 41.89 -13.73
C GLY A 10 28.98 40.38 -14.05
N PRO A 11 29.89 39.78 -14.83
CA PRO A 11 29.84 38.35 -15.13
C PRO A 11 29.91 37.54 -13.83
N ALA A 12 29.03 36.55 -13.70
CA ALA A 12 29.01 35.67 -12.54
C ALA A 12 30.38 34.99 -12.38
N PRO A 13 30.95 34.94 -11.16
CA PRO A 13 32.26 34.34 -10.94
C PRO A 13 32.24 32.86 -11.38
N HIS A 14 33.32 32.41 -12.02
CA HIS A 14 33.50 30.99 -12.36
C HIS A 14 33.50 30.16 -11.07
N LEU A 15 32.36 29.56 -10.75
CA LEU A 15 32.22 28.65 -9.62
C LEU A 15 32.89 27.31 -9.99
N GLY A 16 33.83 26.86 -9.15
CA GLY A 16 34.36 25.51 -9.27
C GLY A 16 33.24 24.46 -9.11
N PRO A 17 33.40 23.25 -9.68
CA PRO A 17 32.33 22.26 -9.80
C PRO A 17 31.68 21.90 -8.46
N VAL A 18 32.46 21.84 -7.38
CA VAL A 18 31.94 21.57 -6.02
C VAL A 18 31.05 22.70 -5.50
N ARG A 19 31.42 23.97 -5.73
CA ARG A 19 30.59 25.12 -5.30
C ARG A 19 29.31 25.23 -6.13
N ALA A 20 29.37 24.94 -7.43
CA ALA A 20 28.18 24.88 -8.27
C ALA A 20 27.18 23.81 -7.82
N VAL A 21 27.67 22.62 -7.40
CA VAL A 21 26.82 21.57 -6.82
C VAL A 21 26.23 22.02 -5.48
N ILE A 22 27.03 22.61 -4.59
CA ILE A 22 26.54 23.13 -3.29
C ILE A 22 25.48 24.21 -3.49
N ASP A 23 25.68 25.13 -4.43
CA ASP A 23 24.71 26.20 -4.70
C ASP A 23 23.43 25.66 -5.37
N CYS A 24 23.55 24.67 -6.26
CA CYS A 24 22.40 23.95 -6.80
C CYS A 24 21.59 23.26 -5.70
N VAL A 25 22.26 22.55 -4.80
CA VAL A 25 21.63 21.89 -3.64
C VAL A 25 20.97 22.92 -2.70
N ARG A 26 21.63 24.04 -2.42
CA ARG A 26 21.04 25.13 -1.62
C ARG A 26 19.77 25.69 -2.26
N LEU A 27 19.75 25.87 -3.58
CA LEU A 27 18.58 26.32 -4.32
C LEU A 27 17.41 25.33 -4.22
N MET A 28 17.68 24.03 -4.09
CA MET A 28 16.67 22.98 -3.85
C MET A 28 16.07 22.99 -2.43
N PHE A 29 16.61 23.77 -1.51
CA PHE A 29 16.12 23.86 -0.13
C PHE A 29 15.73 25.27 0.29
N THR A 30 15.84 26.26 -0.60
CA THR A 30 15.50 27.65 -0.27
C THR A 30 14.08 27.98 -0.72
N PHE A 31 13.20 28.28 0.24
CA PHE A 31 11.78 28.54 0.00
C PHE A 31 11.42 30.03 -0.12
N SER A 32 12.29 30.92 0.35
CA SER A 32 12.15 32.36 0.21
C SER A 32 12.39 32.85 -1.22
N GLY A 33 11.88 34.04 -1.51
CA GLY A 33 11.90 34.66 -2.82
C GLY A 33 10.69 34.33 -3.71
N ARG A 34 10.79 34.75 -4.97
CA ARG A 34 9.74 34.64 -5.99
C ARG A 34 10.25 33.89 -7.22
N ALA A 35 9.36 33.15 -7.88
CA ALA A 35 9.65 32.48 -9.15
C ALA A 35 8.70 32.99 -10.25
N SER A 36 9.29 33.47 -11.33
CA SER A 36 8.53 33.87 -12.52
C SER A 36 7.86 32.66 -13.17
N ARG A 37 6.86 32.92 -14.02
CA ARG A 37 6.15 31.87 -14.77
C ARG A 37 7.08 30.97 -15.57
N SER A 38 8.01 31.57 -16.33
CA SER A 38 8.97 30.83 -17.15
C SER A 38 9.94 30.03 -16.29
N ALA A 39 10.38 30.61 -15.16
CA ALA A 39 11.24 29.92 -14.21
C ALA A 39 10.54 28.73 -13.52
N PHE A 40 9.20 28.73 -13.44
CA PHE A 40 8.41 27.62 -12.91
C PHE A 40 8.05 26.57 -13.97
N ILE A 41 7.51 26.99 -15.13
CA ILE A 41 6.90 26.08 -16.09
C ILE A 41 7.93 25.20 -16.81
N TRP A 42 9.11 25.73 -17.14
CA TRP A 42 10.12 24.98 -17.89
C TRP A 42 10.73 23.83 -17.07
N PRO A 43 11.12 24.02 -15.79
CA PRO A 43 11.52 22.90 -14.94
C PRO A 43 10.43 21.86 -14.72
N VAL A 44 9.17 22.28 -14.58
CA VAL A 44 8.03 21.36 -14.44
C VAL A 44 7.84 20.52 -15.72
N ILE A 45 7.88 21.14 -16.90
CA ILE A 45 7.81 20.42 -18.19
C ILE A 45 8.99 19.46 -18.34
N PHE A 46 10.20 19.91 -18.04
CA PHE A 46 11.40 19.08 -18.09
C PHE A 46 11.27 17.86 -17.17
N ALA A 47 10.83 18.05 -15.93
CA ALA A 47 10.56 16.98 -14.98
C ALA A 47 9.52 15.98 -15.51
N LEU A 48 8.42 16.45 -16.11
CA LEU A 48 7.42 15.57 -16.71
C LEU A 48 8.01 14.73 -17.85
N ILE A 49 8.84 15.33 -18.71
CA ILE A 49 9.55 14.61 -19.78
C ILE A 49 10.48 13.55 -19.19
N VAL A 50 11.27 13.90 -18.17
CA VAL A 50 12.18 12.95 -17.50
C VAL A 50 11.39 11.78 -16.91
N ILE A 51 10.27 12.03 -16.23
CA ILE A 51 9.42 10.97 -15.64
C ILE A 51 8.87 10.06 -16.75
N VAL A 52 8.37 10.62 -17.85
CA VAL A 52 7.82 9.85 -18.98
C VAL A 52 8.91 9.01 -19.63
N VAL A 53 10.06 9.60 -19.97
CA VAL A 53 11.18 8.90 -20.62
C VAL A 53 11.73 7.79 -19.71
N ALA A 54 11.97 8.09 -18.43
CA ALA A 54 12.44 7.09 -17.46
C ALA A 54 11.43 5.93 -17.34
N SER A 55 10.13 6.23 -17.32
CA SER A 55 9.08 5.22 -17.30
C SER A 55 9.09 4.37 -18.57
N LEU A 56 9.20 4.97 -19.77
CA LEU A 56 9.25 4.24 -21.04
C LEU A 56 10.48 3.33 -21.11
N VAL A 57 11.65 3.84 -20.75
CA VAL A 57 12.90 3.07 -20.70
C VAL A 57 12.78 1.89 -19.74
N TYR A 58 12.21 2.12 -18.55
CA TYR A 58 11.99 1.06 -17.59
C TYR A 58 11.07 -0.04 -18.12
N HIS A 59 9.94 0.30 -18.72
CA HIS A 59 9.02 -0.70 -19.29
C HIS A 59 9.60 -1.43 -20.52
N ALA A 60 10.57 -0.82 -21.22
CA ALA A 60 11.27 -1.47 -22.32
C ALA A 60 12.33 -2.48 -21.83
N LEU A 61 12.89 -2.27 -20.63
CA LEU A 61 14.01 -3.07 -20.10
C LEU A 61 13.60 -4.05 -19.00
N VAL A 62 12.50 -3.80 -18.31
CA VAL A 62 12.08 -4.55 -17.12
C VAL A 62 10.71 -5.19 -17.38
N PRO A 63 10.55 -6.52 -17.15
CA PRO A 63 9.27 -7.20 -17.27
C PRO A 63 8.15 -6.50 -16.47
N ALA A 64 6.92 -6.55 -16.99
CA ALA A 64 5.77 -5.78 -16.50
C ALA A 64 5.36 -6.02 -15.02
N THR A 65 5.96 -7.01 -14.35
CA THR A 65 5.63 -7.42 -12.98
C THR A 65 6.13 -6.47 -11.89
N VAL A 66 7.00 -5.49 -12.19
CA VAL A 66 7.67 -4.63 -11.17
C VAL A 66 7.23 -3.14 -11.22
N SER A 67 6.21 -2.80 -12.03
CA SER A 67 5.95 -1.43 -12.51
C SER A 67 5.58 -0.35 -11.47
N PHE A 68 4.74 -0.64 -10.47
CA PHE A 68 4.15 0.43 -9.65
C PHE A 68 5.11 1.08 -8.64
N GLY A 69 6.17 0.38 -8.21
CA GLY A 69 7.14 0.93 -7.26
C GLY A 69 8.09 1.92 -7.93
N TYR A 70 8.57 1.58 -9.12
CA TYR A 70 9.51 2.39 -9.88
C TYR A 70 8.93 3.76 -10.28
N ILE A 71 7.72 3.78 -10.87
CA ILE A 71 7.10 5.03 -11.32
C ILE A 71 6.93 6.00 -10.15
N ARG A 72 6.46 5.49 -9.00
CA ARG A 72 6.32 6.30 -7.78
C ARG A 72 7.68 6.84 -7.32
N PHE A 73 8.73 6.03 -7.37
CA PHE A 73 10.07 6.41 -6.93
C PHE A 73 10.63 7.53 -7.81
N VAL A 74 10.58 7.36 -9.14
CA VAL A 74 11.02 8.38 -10.10
C VAL A 74 10.22 9.66 -9.95
N THR A 75 8.89 9.57 -9.83
CA THR A 75 8.01 10.73 -9.67
C THR A 75 8.39 11.54 -8.44
N VAL A 76 8.63 10.89 -7.30
CA VAL A 76 8.99 11.58 -6.05
C VAL A 76 10.37 12.21 -6.16
N THR A 77 11.37 11.46 -6.64
CA THR A 77 12.75 11.95 -6.77
C THR A 77 12.82 13.18 -7.66
N VAL A 78 12.01 13.22 -8.73
CA VAL A 78 11.95 14.35 -9.65
C VAL A 78 11.05 15.49 -9.14
N ALA A 79 9.98 15.19 -8.40
CA ALA A 79 9.06 16.21 -7.88
C ALA A 79 9.58 16.92 -6.62
N LEU A 80 10.36 16.24 -5.77
CA LEU A 80 10.88 16.80 -4.51
C LEU A 80 11.63 18.12 -4.72
N PRO A 81 12.56 18.25 -5.70
CA PRO A 81 13.30 19.49 -5.91
C PRO A 81 12.45 20.62 -6.54
N LEU A 82 11.25 20.32 -7.05
CA LEU A 82 10.33 21.32 -7.59
C LEU A 82 9.48 21.98 -6.51
N LEU A 83 9.39 21.39 -5.32
CA LEU A 83 8.55 21.90 -4.23
C LEU A 83 8.94 23.32 -3.77
N PRO A 84 10.24 23.67 -3.55
CA PRO A 84 10.62 25.05 -3.25
C PRO A 84 10.35 26.03 -4.41
N LEU A 85 10.57 25.59 -5.65
CA LEU A 85 10.25 26.39 -6.84
C LEU A 85 8.74 26.69 -6.91
N GLY A 86 7.92 25.71 -6.56
CA GLY A 86 6.49 25.86 -6.41
C GLY A 86 6.09 26.83 -5.31
N VAL A 87 6.70 26.77 -4.13
CA VAL A 87 6.44 27.73 -3.04
C VAL A 87 6.80 29.16 -3.46
N ARG A 88 7.96 29.35 -4.09
CA ARG A 88 8.35 30.65 -4.67
C ARG A 88 7.37 31.14 -5.74
N ARG A 89 6.77 30.21 -6.49
CA ARG A 89 5.74 30.54 -7.47
C ARG A 89 4.44 30.98 -6.79
N LEU A 90 4.05 30.36 -5.68
CA LEU A 90 2.92 30.78 -4.87
C LEU A 90 3.13 32.18 -4.29
N HIS A 91 4.34 32.47 -3.78
CA HIS A 91 4.71 33.80 -3.29
C HIS A 91 4.63 34.88 -4.38
N ASP A 92 5.05 34.56 -5.61
CA ASP A 92 4.93 35.48 -6.75
C ASP A 92 3.47 35.84 -7.08
N MET A 93 2.53 34.96 -6.72
CA MET A 93 1.08 35.15 -6.92
C MET A 93 0.35 35.72 -5.69
N GLY A 94 1.10 36.19 -4.68
CA GLY A 94 0.56 36.70 -3.42
C GLY A 94 -0.05 35.64 -2.50
N MET A 95 0.28 34.36 -2.71
CA MET A 95 -0.26 33.25 -1.93
C MET A 95 0.77 32.72 -0.95
N SER A 96 0.31 32.24 0.21
CA SER A 96 1.16 31.56 1.17
C SER A 96 1.73 30.25 0.61
N GLY A 97 2.97 29.90 0.97
CA GLY A 97 3.58 28.61 0.66
C GLY A 97 2.80 27.39 1.17
N TRP A 98 1.93 27.55 2.18
CA TRP A 98 1.09 26.46 2.70
C TRP A 98 0.14 25.85 1.66
N TRP A 99 -0.20 26.60 0.62
CA TRP A 99 -0.97 26.08 -0.52
C TRP A 99 -0.26 24.95 -1.26
N ALA A 100 1.07 24.81 -1.12
CA ALA A 100 1.83 23.70 -1.67
C ALA A 100 1.38 22.33 -1.11
N LEU A 101 0.74 22.27 0.06
CA LEU A 101 0.17 21.02 0.59
C LEU A 101 -0.93 20.44 -0.33
N LEU A 102 -1.61 21.28 -1.12
CA LEU A 102 -2.58 20.79 -2.10
C LEU A 102 -1.94 20.02 -3.26
N TRP A 103 -0.62 20.15 -3.49
CA TRP A 103 0.09 19.28 -4.43
C TRP A 103 0.14 17.82 -3.99
N LEU A 104 -0.13 17.53 -2.71
CA LEU A 104 -0.20 16.17 -2.17
C LEU A 104 -1.53 15.47 -2.49
N VAL A 105 -2.54 16.24 -2.88
CA VAL A 105 -3.86 15.71 -3.22
C VAL A 105 -3.90 15.42 -4.72
N PRO A 106 -4.13 14.16 -5.14
CA PRO A 106 -4.23 13.82 -6.55
C PRO A 106 -5.26 14.71 -7.27
N TYR A 107 -4.98 15.06 -8.53
CA TYR A 107 -5.77 15.96 -9.39
C TYR A 107 -5.84 17.42 -8.93
N VAL A 108 -6.06 17.69 -7.64
CA VAL A 108 -6.03 19.05 -7.07
C VAL A 108 -4.65 19.67 -7.26
N GLY A 109 -3.59 18.90 -7.00
CA GLY A 109 -2.23 19.34 -7.27
C GLY A 109 -1.97 19.67 -8.74
N PHE A 110 -2.56 18.89 -9.65
CA PHE A 110 -2.44 19.17 -11.08
C PHE A 110 -3.12 20.50 -11.45
N ILE A 111 -4.34 20.73 -10.96
CA ILE A 111 -5.07 21.98 -11.15
C ILE A 111 -4.29 23.16 -10.57
N LEU A 112 -3.73 23.03 -9.36
CA LEU A 112 -2.91 24.07 -8.75
C LEU A 112 -1.66 24.37 -9.58
N THR A 113 -1.03 23.36 -10.17
CA THR A 113 0.13 23.52 -11.07
C THR A 113 -0.23 24.30 -12.32
N LEU A 114 -1.36 23.97 -12.96
CA LEU A 114 -1.86 24.71 -14.12
C LEU A 114 -2.19 26.16 -13.74
N PHE A 115 -2.92 26.36 -12.64
CA PHE A 115 -3.22 27.68 -12.11
C PHE A 115 -1.96 28.51 -11.86
N ALA A 116 -0.95 27.91 -11.23
CA ALA A 116 0.34 28.55 -10.96
C ALA A 116 1.10 28.89 -12.24
N ALA A 117 1.03 28.04 -13.27
CA ALA A 117 1.63 28.29 -14.58
C ALA A 117 0.98 29.48 -15.31
N PHE A 118 -0.35 29.64 -15.22
CA PHE A 118 -1.09 30.64 -15.99
C PHE A 118 -1.42 31.94 -15.24
N LYS A 119 -1.44 31.99 -13.90
CA LYS A 119 -1.76 33.21 -13.13
C LYS A 119 -0.63 34.25 -13.19
N ARG A 120 -0.94 35.55 -13.26
CA ARG A 120 0.08 36.64 -13.34
C ARG A 120 0.69 36.89 -11.97
N ALA A 121 1.93 37.40 -11.98
CA ALA A 121 2.59 37.86 -10.76
C ALA A 121 1.80 39.02 -10.15
N GLU A 122 1.72 39.07 -8.82
CA GLU A 122 1.18 40.21 -8.10
C GLU A 122 2.29 41.25 -7.88
N LEU A 123 2.00 42.50 -8.25
CA LEU A 123 2.95 43.60 -8.12
C LEU A 123 3.09 43.98 -6.65
N GLY A 124 4.32 44.01 -6.14
CA GLY A 124 4.61 44.38 -4.74
C GLY A 124 5.81 43.64 -4.17
N THR A 125 6.14 43.91 -2.90
CA THR A 125 7.16 43.16 -2.16
C THR A 125 6.64 41.79 -1.75
N ASN A 126 7.53 40.80 -1.60
CA ASN A 126 7.12 39.49 -1.09
C ASN A 126 6.79 39.59 0.40
N GLN A 127 5.50 39.65 0.76
CA GLN A 127 5.08 39.69 2.17
C GLN A 127 5.43 38.41 2.95
N TYR A 128 5.74 37.31 2.24
CA TYR A 128 6.07 36.02 2.83
C TYR A 128 7.58 35.79 3.00
N ASP A 129 8.43 36.76 2.63
CA ASP A 129 9.89 36.68 2.82
C ASP A 129 10.29 36.80 4.29
N HIS A 130 9.47 37.49 5.10
CA HIS A 130 9.70 37.68 6.54
C HIS A 130 9.13 36.54 7.39
N SER A 131 8.27 35.70 6.79
CA SER A 131 7.79 34.44 7.35
C SER A 131 8.57 33.26 6.78
N ASP A 132 9.88 33.43 6.57
CA ASP A 132 10.74 32.34 6.16
C ASP A 132 10.62 31.26 7.25
N PRO A 133 10.14 30.03 6.94
CA PRO A 133 10.31 28.95 7.88
C PRO A 133 11.81 28.90 8.15
N SER A 134 12.19 28.88 9.43
CA SER A 134 13.60 28.65 9.78
C SER A 134 14.12 27.45 8.98
N VAL A 135 15.43 27.33 8.79
CA VAL A 135 16.01 26.15 8.12
C VAL A 135 15.42 24.84 8.68
N PHE A 136 15.07 24.82 9.97
CA PHE A 136 14.30 23.76 10.62
C PHE A 136 12.88 23.54 10.07
N GLY A 137 12.10 24.58 9.80
CA GLY A 137 10.79 24.48 9.15
C GLY A 137 10.88 23.97 7.71
N GLN A 138 11.90 24.38 6.96
CA GLN A 138 12.15 23.88 5.60
C GLN A 138 12.52 22.39 5.61
N ILE A 139 13.43 21.99 6.50
CA ILE A 139 13.79 20.59 6.74
C ILE A 139 12.57 19.77 7.18
N ALA A 140 11.70 20.32 8.05
CA ALA A 140 10.51 19.62 8.52
C ALA A 140 9.49 19.37 7.40
N VAL A 141 9.28 20.33 6.49
CA VAL A 141 8.36 20.16 5.35
C VAL A 141 8.88 19.11 4.37
N VAL A 142 10.16 19.21 3.98
CA VAL A 142 10.79 18.23 3.09
C VAL A 142 10.82 16.86 3.75
N GLY A 143 11.25 16.78 5.00
CA GLY A 143 11.30 15.55 5.79
C GLY A 143 9.91 14.93 5.93
N GLY A 144 8.88 15.74 6.19
CA GLY A 144 7.49 15.31 6.25
C GLY A 144 6.98 14.79 4.91
N PHE A 145 7.31 15.43 3.80
CA PHE A 145 6.97 14.96 2.46
C PHE A 145 7.65 13.63 2.12
N VAL A 146 8.96 13.53 2.37
CA VAL A 146 9.74 12.29 2.17
C VAL A 146 9.18 11.17 3.03
N ALA A 147 8.83 11.46 4.29
CA ALA A 147 8.18 10.49 5.18
C ALA A 147 6.81 10.06 4.67
N LEU A 148 5.95 10.99 4.23
CA LEU A 148 4.63 10.70 3.68
C LEU A 148 4.73 9.78 2.46
N VAL A 149 5.63 10.11 1.53
CA VAL A 149 5.90 9.29 0.36
C VAL A 149 6.41 7.91 0.79
N GLY A 150 7.41 7.84 1.67
CA GLY A 150 7.97 6.59 2.18
C GLY A 150 6.90 5.69 2.79
N VAL A 151 5.94 6.27 3.51
CA VAL A 151 4.78 5.54 4.06
C VAL A 151 3.93 4.92 2.95
N THR A 152 3.72 5.58 1.80
CA THR A 152 2.96 5.00 0.67
C THR A 152 3.67 3.82 0.00
N PHE A 153 4.99 3.71 0.16
CA PHE A 153 5.76 2.54 -0.27
C PHE A 153 5.69 1.42 0.74
N ALA A 154 5.77 1.75 2.03
CA ALA A 154 5.76 0.79 3.13
C ALA A 154 4.37 0.21 3.42
N VAL A 155 3.32 0.96 3.11
CA VAL A 155 1.92 0.59 3.40
C VAL A 155 1.09 0.75 2.14
N GLN A 156 0.46 -0.34 1.70
CA GLN A 156 -0.46 -0.35 0.57
C GLN A 156 -1.90 -0.62 1.03
N PRO A 157 -2.88 0.14 0.54
CA PRO A 157 -4.28 -0.16 0.77
C PRO A 157 -4.75 -1.29 -0.15
N PHE A 158 -5.53 -2.23 0.38
CA PHE A 158 -6.20 -3.29 -0.38
C PHE A 158 -7.69 -3.31 -0.05
N TRP A 159 -8.52 -3.42 -1.08
CA TRP A 159 -9.96 -3.67 -0.91
C TRP A 159 -10.22 -5.18 -0.97
N ILE A 160 -11.15 -5.66 -0.13
CA ILE A 160 -11.41 -7.09 0.03
C ILE A 160 -12.69 -7.51 -0.71
N PRO A 161 -12.55 -8.21 -1.86
CA PRO A 161 -13.70 -8.70 -2.63
C PRO A 161 -14.31 -9.99 -2.08
N GLY A 162 -13.52 -10.80 -1.37
CA GLY A 162 -13.85 -12.19 -1.07
C GLY A 162 -14.03 -12.48 0.42
N GLY A 163 -14.86 -13.48 0.72
CA GLY A 163 -15.20 -13.88 2.10
C GLY A 163 -14.35 -15.00 2.70
N SER A 164 -13.22 -15.37 2.09
CA SER A 164 -12.39 -16.51 2.54
C SER A 164 -11.69 -16.29 3.89
N MET A 165 -11.56 -15.03 4.32
CA MET A 165 -10.88 -14.64 5.55
C MET A 165 -11.86 -14.21 6.66
N LYS A 166 -13.16 -14.49 6.52
CA LYS A 166 -14.13 -14.24 7.59
C LYS A 166 -13.83 -15.18 8.78
N PRO A 167 -13.98 -14.72 10.03
CA PRO A 167 -14.53 -13.43 10.45
C PRO A 167 -13.48 -12.31 10.55
N THR A 168 -12.19 -12.64 10.42
CA THR A 168 -11.05 -11.73 10.59
C THR A 168 -11.12 -10.55 9.62
N VAL A 169 -11.30 -10.84 8.34
CA VAL A 169 -11.46 -9.86 7.27
C VAL A 169 -12.73 -10.20 6.49
N VAL A 170 -13.62 -9.22 6.33
CA VAL A 170 -14.93 -9.40 5.70
C VAL A 170 -14.98 -8.69 4.35
N VAL A 171 -15.88 -9.14 3.47
CA VAL A 171 -16.11 -8.51 2.15
C VAL A 171 -16.43 -7.03 2.37
N GLY A 172 -15.73 -6.16 1.64
CA GLY A 172 -15.88 -4.70 1.74
C GLY A 172 -14.95 -4.02 2.77
N ASP A 173 -14.08 -4.76 3.44
CA ASP A 173 -12.98 -4.16 4.21
C ASP A 173 -11.94 -3.52 3.28
N TYR A 174 -11.43 -2.36 3.71
CA TYR A 174 -10.20 -1.75 3.22
C TYR A 174 -9.12 -1.98 4.26
N ILE A 175 -8.13 -2.78 3.89
CA ILE A 175 -7.04 -3.15 4.77
C ILE A 175 -5.75 -2.44 4.38
N THR A 176 -4.85 -2.32 5.36
CA THR A 176 -3.48 -1.86 5.14
C THR A 176 -2.54 -3.05 5.17
N VAL A 177 -1.72 -3.16 4.13
CA VAL A 177 -0.70 -4.20 3.96
C VAL A 177 0.68 -3.57 4.10
N SER A 178 1.47 -4.08 5.04
CA SER A 178 2.88 -3.71 5.17
C SER A 178 3.69 -4.50 4.15
N THR A 179 4.15 -3.80 3.11
CA THR A 179 4.97 -4.38 2.04
C THR A 179 6.38 -4.70 2.52
N THR A 180 6.85 -3.97 3.54
CA THR A 180 8.19 -4.09 4.13
C THR A 180 8.31 -5.19 5.19
N ALA A 181 7.19 -5.85 5.55
CA ALA A 181 7.19 -6.90 6.56
C ALA A 181 8.16 -8.05 6.25
N TYR A 182 8.33 -8.37 4.96
CA TYR A 182 9.12 -9.50 4.46
C TYR A 182 10.37 -9.07 3.68
N GLY A 183 10.82 -7.83 3.88
CA GLY A 183 11.97 -7.24 3.19
C GLY A 183 11.62 -5.96 2.46
N LEU A 184 12.64 -5.18 2.11
CA LEU A 184 12.50 -3.89 1.42
C LEU A 184 12.49 -4.10 -0.10
N PRO A 185 11.71 -3.30 -0.85
CA PRO A 185 11.77 -3.33 -2.31
C PRO A 185 13.18 -3.02 -2.81
N CYS A 186 13.64 -3.78 -3.80
CA CYS A 186 15.00 -3.71 -4.32
C CYS A 186 15.24 -2.59 -5.36
N PHE A 187 14.18 -2.07 -5.99
CA PHE A 187 14.28 -1.04 -7.04
C PHE A 187 15.31 -1.36 -8.14
N GLY A 188 15.56 -2.64 -8.43
CA GLY A 188 16.55 -3.08 -9.43
C GLY A 188 18.02 -3.12 -8.95
N LEU A 189 18.28 -2.93 -7.65
CA LEU A 189 19.64 -2.85 -7.08
C LEU A 189 20.16 -4.17 -6.50
N CYS A 190 19.40 -5.26 -6.59
CA CYS A 190 19.68 -6.52 -5.86
C CYS A 190 20.04 -7.71 -6.74
N GLY A 191 20.34 -7.50 -8.02
CA GLY A 191 20.56 -8.61 -8.97
C GLY A 191 19.32 -9.50 -9.06
N ASP A 192 19.49 -10.80 -8.82
CA ASP A 192 18.44 -11.82 -8.92
C ASP A 192 17.51 -11.89 -7.69
N ALA A 193 17.79 -11.14 -6.62
CA ALA A 193 16.95 -11.11 -5.44
C ALA A 193 15.81 -10.08 -5.57
N ASP A 194 14.58 -10.50 -5.25
CA ASP A 194 13.40 -9.62 -5.33
C ASP A 194 13.35 -8.56 -4.21
N ARG A 195 13.98 -8.81 -3.05
CA ARG A 195 13.90 -7.97 -1.85
C ARG A 195 15.23 -7.83 -1.11
N MET A 196 15.52 -6.64 -0.59
CA MET A 196 16.63 -6.42 0.34
C MET A 196 16.21 -6.83 1.74
N LEU A 197 17.14 -7.39 2.52
CA LEU A 197 16.89 -7.80 3.91
C LEU A 197 15.64 -8.71 4.02
N GLN A 198 15.56 -9.72 3.15
CA GLN A 198 14.42 -10.63 3.08
C GLN A 198 14.17 -11.28 4.44
N ARG A 199 12.89 -11.35 4.83
CA ARG A 199 12.45 -11.99 6.06
C ARG A 199 11.36 -13.00 5.74
N ASN A 200 11.45 -14.15 6.38
CA ASN A 200 10.42 -15.17 6.26
C ASN A 200 9.17 -14.75 7.05
N PRO A 201 7.98 -15.19 6.59
CA PRO A 201 6.76 -14.98 7.33
C PRO A 201 6.71 -15.81 8.61
N ASP A 202 6.01 -15.30 9.61
CA ASP A 202 5.74 -16.06 10.83
C ASP A 202 4.44 -16.85 10.70
N ARG A 203 4.33 -17.97 11.42
CA ARG A 203 3.05 -18.66 11.57
C ARG A 203 2.00 -17.73 12.18
N GLY A 204 0.79 -17.81 11.66
CA GLY A 204 -0.34 -16.97 12.03
C GLY A 204 -0.38 -15.62 11.32
N ASP A 205 0.67 -15.21 10.60
CA ASP A 205 0.61 -13.97 9.81
C ASP A 205 -0.53 -14.03 8.77
N VAL A 206 -1.30 -12.95 8.63
CA VAL A 206 -2.24 -12.80 7.52
C VAL A 206 -1.53 -12.09 6.38
N VAL A 207 -1.36 -12.78 5.26
CA VAL A 207 -0.51 -12.32 4.14
C VAL A 207 -1.33 -12.09 2.89
N VAL A 208 -0.93 -11.06 2.14
CA VAL A 208 -1.34 -10.86 0.74
C VAL A 208 -0.21 -11.36 -0.15
N PHE A 209 -0.54 -12.16 -1.15
CA PHE A 209 0.41 -12.77 -2.07
C PHE A 209 -0.17 -12.94 -3.46
N LYS A 210 0.70 -13.07 -4.46
CA LYS A 210 0.34 -13.39 -5.83
C LYS A 210 0.13 -14.90 -5.95
N HIS A 211 -1.06 -15.32 -6.38
CA HIS A 211 -1.37 -16.72 -6.62
C HIS A 211 -0.34 -17.33 -7.59
N PRO A 212 0.30 -18.47 -7.27
CA PRO A 212 1.43 -19.01 -8.05
C PRO A 212 1.14 -19.23 -9.54
N VAL A 213 -0.08 -19.69 -9.87
CA VAL A 213 -0.50 -19.91 -11.27
C VAL A 213 -1.13 -18.68 -11.91
N THR A 214 -2.12 -18.05 -11.27
CA THR A 214 -2.94 -17.00 -11.90
C THR A 214 -2.37 -15.58 -11.74
N GLY A 215 -1.41 -15.37 -10.84
CA GLY A 215 -0.88 -14.04 -10.51
C GLY A 215 -1.88 -13.10 -9.81
N ARG A 216 -3.08 -13.57 -9.46
CA ARG A 216 -4.10 -12.76 -8.77
C ARG A 216 -3.74 -12.57 -7.30
N ASP A 217 -4.10 -11.42 -6.73
CA ASP A 217 -3.89 -11.15 -5.30
C ASP A 217 -4.83 -11.98 -4.44
N PHE A 218 -4.23 -12.77 -3.54
CA PHE A 218 -4.92 -13.59 -2.55
C PHE A 218 -4.53 -13.13 -1.16
N ILE A 219 -5.48 -13.23 -0.22
CA ILE A 219 -5.24 -13.03 1.21
C ILE A 219 -5.56 -14.32 1.95
N LYS A 220 -4.61 -14.82 2.74
CA LYS A 220 -4.71 -16.04 3.55
C LYS A 220 -3.88 -15.92 4.82
N ARG A 221 -4.09 -16.83 5.78
CA ARG A 221 -3.26 -16.96 6.98
C ARG A 221 -2.17 -18.00 6.77
N VAL A 222 -0.94 -17.67 7.14
CA VAL A 222 0.19 -18.62 7.17
C VAL A 222 -0.02 -19.60 8.31
N ILE A 223 -0.06 -20.89 7.98
CA ILE A 223 -0.24 -21.96 8.97
C ILE A 223 1.08 -22.66 9.24
N ALA A 224 1.84 -22.94 8.18
CA ALA A 224 3.13 -23.62 8.25
C ALA A 224 4.12 -22.96 7.28
N VAL A 225 5.39 -22.95 7.66
CA VAL A 225 6.50 -22.37 6.90
C VAL A 225 7.49 -23.46 6.47
N SER A 226 8.52 -23.11 5.71
CA SER A 226 9.51 -24.06 5.20
C SER A 226 10.04 -25.03 6.26
N GLY A 227 10.03 -26.33 5.94
CA GLY A 227 10.48 -27.40 6.83
C GLY A 227 9.41 -27.91 7.81
N ASP A 228 8.30 -27.19 7.99
CA ASP A 228 7.22 -27.65 8.85
C ASP A 228 6.46 -28.82 8.23
N THR A 229 5.92 -29.69 9.07
CA THR A 229 4.90 -30.66 8.67
C THR A 229 3.51 -30.15 9.03
N VAL A 230 2.55 -30.33 8.14
CA VAL A 230 1.15 -29.93 8.34
C VAL A 230 0.22 -31.08 7.93
N ALA A 231 -0.79 -31.34 8.75
CA ALA A 231 -1.86 -32.31 8.50
C ALA A 231 -3.20 -31.69 8.90
N LEU A 232 -4.29 -32.26 8.38
CA LEU A 232 -5.63 -31.98 8.88
C LEU A 232 -6.30 -33.29 9.30
N GLU A 233 -6.81 -33.32 10.52
CA GLU A 233 -7.48 -34.46 11.14
C GLU A 233 -8.86 -34.00 11.60
N ASP A 234 -9.92 -34.43 10.90
CA ASP A 234 -11.31 -34.03 11.17
C ASP A 234 -11.51 -32.50 11.32
N GLY A 235 -10.83 -31.71 10.49
CA GLY A 235 -10.93 -30.24 10.46
C GLY A 235 -9.99 -29.53 11.44
N GLN A 236 -9.32 -30.29 12.32
CA GLN A 236 -8.27 -29.79 13.19
C GLN A 236 -6.94 -29.74 12.44
N VAL A 237 -6.30 -28.58 12.45
CA VAL A 237 -4.96 -28.40 11.87
C VAL A 237 -3.92 -28.93 12.85
N VAL A 238 -2.98 -29.73 12.36
CA VAL A 238 -1.85 -30.26 13.13
C VAL A 238 -0.56 -29.77 12.48
N VAL A 239 0.30 -29.06 13.22
CA VAL A 239 1.58 -28.55 12.70
C VAL A 239 2.73 -29.09 13.55
N ASN A 240 3.70 -29.76 12.93
CA ASN A 240 4.82 -30.44 13.60
C ASN A 240 4.36 -31.41 14.71
N GLY A 241 3.25 -32.12 14.47
CA GLY A 241 2.63 -33.04 15.42
C GLY A 241 1.83 -32.36 16.54
N ALA A 242 1.79 -31.03 16.61
CA ALA A 242 0.99 -30.29 17.58
C ALA A 242 -0.32 -29.79 16.95
N GLY A 243 -1.46 -30.27 17.44
CA GLY A 243 -2.78 -29.81 17.03
C GLY A 243 -3.06 -28.37 17.49
N LEU A 244 -3.67 -27.58 16.62
CA LEU A 244 -4.20 -26.27 16.99
C LEU A 244 -5.54 -26.47 17.70
N THR A 245 -5.65 -26.02 18.94
CA THR A 245 -6.87 -26.24 19.75
C THR A 245 -8.00 -25.38 19.22
N GLN A 246 -9.15 -25.99 18.92
CA GLN A 246 -10.35 -25.28 18.49
C GLN A 246 -11.37 -25.26 19.64
N THR A 247 -11.85 -24.07 20.00
CA THR A 247 -12.88 -23.88 21.04
C THR A 247 -14.09 -23.21 20.44
N ALA A 248 -15.27 -23.81 20.59
CA ALA A 248 -16.52 -23.24 20.08
C ALA A 248 -16.81 -21.88 20.73
N GLN A 249 -17.23 -20.92 19.90
CA GLN A 249 -17.62 -19.56 20.31
C GLN A 249 -19.08 -19.24 19.94
N GLY A 250 -19.85 -20.25 19.52
CA GLY A 250 -21.24 -20.11 19.05
C GLY A 250 -21.34 -20.05 17.54
N ASP A 251 -22.33 -19.32 17.04
CA ASP A 251 -22.58 -19.18 15.59
C ASP A 251 -22.20 -17.78 15.09
N TYR A 252 -21.54 -17.73 13.93
CA TYR A 252 -21.43 -16.51 13.12
C TYR A 252 -22.63 -16.43 12.18
N VAL A 253 -23.38 -15.33 12.26
CA VAL A 253 -24.59 -15.14 11.45
C VAL A 253 -24.42 -13.92 10.55
N GLU A 254 -24.68 -14.10 9.26
CA GLU A 254 -24.73 -13.03 8.26
C GLU A 254 -26.00 -13.12 7.40
N PRO A 255 -26.48 -12.04 6.78
CA PRO A 255 -27.61 -12.12 5.86
C PRO A 255 -27.23 -12.90 4.60
N MET A 256 -28.17 -13.71 4.11
CA MET A 256 -28.04 -14.43 2.84
C MET A 256 -28.32 -13.50 1.66
N GLU A 257 -27.36 -12.63 1.37
CA GLU A 257 -27.45 -11.57 0.36
C GLU A 257 -26.18 -11.52 -0.49
N MET A 258 -26.27 -10.89 -1.67
CA MET A 258 -25.09 -10.66 -2.51
C MET A 258 -24.10 -9.75 -1.77
N GLN A 259 -22.81 -10.05 -1.87
CA GLN A 259 -21.78 -9.29 -1.17
C GLN A 259 -20.67 -8.84 -2.11
N GLY A 260 -20.29 -7.58 -1.95
CA GLY A 260 -19.21 -6.94 -2.71
C GLY A 260 -19.49 -6.86 -4.22
N LEU A 261 -18.53 -6.30 -4.95
CA LEU A 261 -18.61 -6.13 -6.41
C LEU A 261 -18.70 -7.47 -7.18
N GLY A 262 -18.30 -8.58 -6.54
CA GLY A 262 -18.38 -9.91 -7.12
C GLY A 262 -19.78 -10.55 -7.02
N HIS A 263 -20.74 -9.90 -6.35
CA HIS A 263 -22.11 -10.40 -6.14
C HIS A 263 -22.16 -11.84 -5.61
N ALA A 264 -21.23 -12.20 -4.72
CA ALA A 264 -21.13 -13.54 -4.17
C ALA A 264 -22.08 -13.72 -2.97
N LEU A 265 -22.78 -14.86 -2.92
CA LEU A 265 -23.58 -15.25 -1.76
C LEU A 265 -22.70 -15.95 -0.70
N PRO A 266 -22.98 -15.77 0.60
CA PRO A 266 -22.30 -16.56 1.62
C PRO A 266 -22.73 -18.03 1.58
N ARG A 267 -21.81 -18.94 1.88
CA ARG A 267 -22.14 -20.35 2.17
C ARG A 267 -22.58 -20.49 3.63
N CYS A 268 -23.61 -21.30 3.88
CA CYS A 268 -24.27 -21.46 5.18
C CYS A 268 -24.32 -22.93 5.59
N ARG A 269 -24.41 -23.21 6.89
CA ARG A 269 -24.53 -24.59 7.44
C ARG A 269 -25.76 -25.32 6.94
N THR A 270 -26.85 -24.58 6.69
CA THR A 270 -28.11 -25.11 6.18
C THR A 270 -28.54 -24.35 4.94
N VAL A 271 -29.39 -24.98 4.12
CA VAL A 271 -30.03 -24.31 2.98
C VAL A 271 -30.82 -23.12 3.51
N THR A 272 -30.42 -21.91 3.09
CA THR A 272 -30.95 -20.64 3.59
C THR A 272 -31.51 -19.84 2.41
N PRO A 273 -32.76 -19.38 2.45
CA PRO A 273 -33.32 -18.53 1.39
C PRO A 273 -32.66 -17.14 1.38
N LEU A 274 -32.75 -16.43 0.25
CA LEU A 274 -32.28 -15.04 0.16
C LEU A 274 -32.93 -14.16 1.23
N GLY A 275 -32.15 -13.27 1.85
CA GLY A 275 -32.56 -12.46 3.01
C GLY A 275 -32.65 -13.23 4.34
N GLY A 276 -32.47 -14.56 4.31
CA GLY A 276 -32.44 -15.40 5.49
C GLY A 276 -31.17 -15.24 6.35
N ARG A 277 -31.17 -15.87 7.52
CA ARG A 277 -30.03 -15.86 8.47
C ARG A 277 -29.06 -16.99 8.14
N CYS A 278 -27.97 -16.66 7.44
CA CYS A 278 -26.90 -17.59 7.12
C CYS A 278 -26.02 -17.83 8.34
N ALA A 279 -26.20 -18.97 9.02
CA ALA A 279 -25.41 -19.36 10.18
C ALA A 279 -24.23 -20.26 9.80
N LYS A 280 -23.10 -20.08 10.50
CA LYS A 280 -21.89 -20.91 10.43
C LYS A 280 -21.35 -21.11 11.84
N SER A 281 -20.64 -22.21 12.08
CA SER A 281 -19.99 -22.43 13.37
C SER A 281 -18.78 -21.50 13.49
N LEU A 282 -18.74 -20.73 14.58
CA LEU A 282 -17.61 -19.88 14.93
C LEU A 282 -16.75 -20.61 15.95
N LEU A 283 -15.49 -20.85 15.58
CA LEU A 283 -14.51 -21.47 16.46
C LEU A 283 -13.37 -20.48 16.70
N GLN A 284 -12.78 -20.52 17.88
CA GLN A 284 -11.49 -19.88 18.15
C GLN A 284 -10.41 -20.94 18.03
N GLU A 285 -9.52 -20.78 17.05
CA GLU A 285 -8.35 -21.64 16.89
C GLU A 285 -7.17 -21.02 17.65
N THR A 286 -6.49 -21.85 18.44
CA THR A 286 -5.35 -21.47 19.25
C THR A 286 -4.14 -22.27 18.83
N THR A 287 -3.10 -21.57 18.40
CA THR A 287 -1.83 -22.18 17.98
C THR A 287 -0.98 -22.59 19.18
N SER A 288 0.01 -23.45 18.95
CA SER A 288 0.92 -23.95 20.00
C SER A 288 1.74 -22.85 20.68
N ASP A 289 1.99 -21.73 19.99
CA ASP A 289 2.63 -20.52 20.51
C ASP A 289 1.64 -19.54 21.19
N GLY A 290 0.37 -19.92 21.31
CA GLY A 290 -0.67 -19.17 22.02
C GLY A 290 -1.37 -18.07 21.24
N ARG A 291 -1.08 -17.89 19.93
CA ARG A 291 -1.88 -16.99 19.08
C ARG A 291 -3.30 -17.53 18.94
N ARG A 292 -4.27 -16.62 18.83
CA ARG A 292 -5.71 -16.94 18.79
C ARG A 292 -6.38 -16.15 17.68
N TYR A 293 -7.17 -16.83 16.86
CA TYR A 293 -7.97 -16.20 15.82
C TYR A 293 -9.28 -16.95 15.60
N GLY A 294 -10.28 -16.25 15.05
CA GLY A 294 -11.57 -16.84 14.73
C GLY A 294 -11.50 -17.58 13.39
N ILE A 295 -12.13 -18.74 13.31
CA ILE A 295 -12.35 -19.48 12.07
C ILE A 295 -13.84 -19.79 11.92
N LEU A 296 -14.29 -19.92 10.68
CA LEU A 296 -15.65 -20.34 10.35
C LEU A 296 -15.62 -21.72 9.71
N ASP A 297 -16.56 -22.55 10.15
CA ASP A 297 -16.78 -23.90 9.66
C ASP A 297 -18.27 -24.12 9.38
N ILE A 298 -18.59 -24.92 8.36
CA ILE A 298 -19.95 -25.09 7.86
C ILE A 298 -20.39 -26.55 8.00
N SER A 299 -19.57 -27.48 7.53
CA SER A 299 -19.91 -28.89 7.41
C SER A 299 -18.66 -29.73 7.23
N ARG A 300 -18.71 -31.03 7.54
CA ARG A 300 -17.61 -31.93 7.19
C ARG A 300 -17.42 -32.02 5.68
N THR A 301 -16.23 -31.71 5.19
CA THR A 301 -15.82 -31.78 3.79
C THR A 301 -14.57 -32.63 3.60
N GLN A 302 -14.22 -32.95 2.35
CA GLN A 302 -12.95 -33.60 2.05
C GLN A 302 -11.73 -32.75 2.44
N ALA A 303 -11.90 -31.42 2.54
CA ALA A 303 -10.81 -30.53 2.94
C ALA A 303 -10.50 -30.58 4.44
N ASP A 304 -11.26 -31.34 5.23
CA ASP A 304 -11.05 -31.52 6.67
C ASP A 304 -10.10 -32.68 6.99
N SER A 305 -9.72 -33.47 6.00
CA SER A 305 -8.80 -34.59 6.16
C SER A 305 -7.69 -34.49 5.12
N MET A 306 -6.48 -34.24 5.58
CA MET A 306 -5.30 -34.13 4.74
C MET A 306 -4.16 -34.90 5.41
N ALA A 307 -3.56 -35.82 4.65
CA ALA A 307 -2.36 -36.51 5.10
C ALA A 307 -1.25 -35.51 5.44
N GLN A 308 -0.36 -35.90 6.36
CA GLN A 308 0.77 -35.08 6.72
C GLN A 308 1.66 -34.83 5.50
N ILE A 309 1.93 -33.56 5.24
CA ILE A 309 2.85 -33.11 4.19
C ILE A 309 3.91 -32.19 4.80
N THR A 310 5.11 -32.19 4.21
CA THR A 310 6.19 -31.28 4.59
C THR A 310 6.18 -30.07 3.66
N VAL A 311 6.26 -28.87 4.22
CA VAL A 311 6.35 -27.63 3.45
C VAL A 311 7.76 -27.52 2.85
N PRO A 312 7.90 -27.42 1.52
CA PRO A 312 9.21 -27.30 0.88
C PRO A 312 9.97 -26.03 1.30
N ASP A 313 11.28 -26.04 1.07
CA ASP A 313 12.13 -24.87 1.30
C ASP A 313 11.70 -23.69 0.44
N GLY A 314 11.70 -22.49 1.04
CA GLY A 314 11.26 -21.26 0.38
C GLY A 314 9.75 -21.15 0.16
N MET A 315 8.96 -22.10 0.67
CA MET A 315 7.51 -22.13 0.51
C MET A 315 6.77 -21.97 1.85
N ILE A 316 5.48 -21.63 1.76
CA ILE A 316 4.54 -21.62 2.89
C ILE A 316 3.25 -22.36 2.55
N PHE A 317 2.56 -22.83 3.60
CA PHE A 317 1.22 -23.39 3.54
C PHE A 317 0.23 -22.43 4.20
N VAL A 318 -0.82 -22.06 3.47
CA VAL A 318 -1.77 -21.03 3.90
C VAL A 318 -3.21 -21.55 3.90
N LEU A 319 -4.01 -21.08 4.85
CA LEU A 319 -5.44 -21.39 4.96
C LEU A 319 -6.28 -20.12 5.01
N GLY A 320 -7.53 -20.22 4.56
CA GLY A 320 -8.54 -19.22 4.87
C GLY A 320 -9.09 -19.41 6.28
N ASP A 321 -9.42 -18.31 6.95
CA ASP A 321 -10.12 -18.37 8.24
C ASP A 321 -11.56 -18.88 8.06
N ASN A 322 -12.17 -18.68 6.89
CA ASN A 322 -13.47 -19.25 6.53
C ASN A 322 -13.24 -20.59 5.81
N ARG A 323 -13.02 -21.66 6.58
CA ARG A 323 -12.45 -22.94 6.14
C ARG A 323 -13.20 -23.55 4.98
N ASP A 324 -14.52 -23.66 5.07
CA ASP A 324 -15.36 -24.25 4.02
C ASP A 324 -15.68 -23.33 2.84
N ASN A 325 -15.21 -22.07 2.89
CA ASN A 325 -15.44 -21.09 1.84
C ASN A 325 -14.12 -20.43 1.39
N SER A 326 -13.07 -21.24 1.33
CA SER A 326 -11.73 -20.80 0.98
C SER A 326 -11.08 -21.77 0.00
N ALA A 327 -10.65 -21.24 -1.15
CA ALA A 327 -9.66 -21.87 -2.02
C ALA A 327 -8.26 -21.50 -1.50
N ASP A 328 -7.57 -22.47 -0.92
CA ASP A 328 -6.28 -22.29 -0.23
C ASP A 328 -5.35 -23.50 -0.44
N SER A 329 -4.32 -23.67 0.40
CA SER A 329 -3.26 -24.66 0.16
C SER A 329 -3.73 -26.12 0.26
N ARG A 330 -4.92 -26.38 0.82
CA ARG A 330 -5.51 -27.74 0.85
C ARG A 330 -5.90 -28.24 -0.54
N MET A 331 -6.14 -27.31 -1.47
CA MET A 331 -6.59 -27.62 -2.81
C MET A 331 -5.43 -27.50 -3.80
N ALA A 332 -5.33 -28.47 -4.70
CA ALA A 332 -4.35 -28.44 -5.77
C ALA A 332 -4.61 -27.25 -6.72
N GLN A 333 -3.54 -26.70 -7.28
CA GLN A 333 -3.62 -25.57 -8.22
C GLN A 333 -4.45 -25.89 -9.46
N ALA A 334 -4.37 -27.13 -9.96
CA ALA A 334 -5.19 -27.60 -11.08
C ALA A 334 -6.71 -27.61 -10.78
N ALA A 335 -7.10 -27.66 -9.51
CA ALA A 335 -8.49 -27.59 -9.05
C ALA A 335 -8.91 -26.16 -8.63
N GLY A 336 -8.11 -25.14 -8.97
CA GLY A 336 -8.36 -23.75 -8.57
C GLY A 336 -7.95 -23.42 -7.13
N GLY A 337 -7.26 -24.34 -6.46
CA GLY A 337 -6.62 -24.12 -5.16
C GLY A 337 -5.29 -23.37 -5.25
N VAL A 338 -4.66 -23.15 -4.11
CA VAL A 338 -3.40 -22.40 -4.03
C VAL A 338 -2.19 -23.32 -4.06
N GLY A 339 -2.28 -24.51 -3.48
CA GLY A 339 -1.10 -25.34 -3.16
C GLY A 339 -0.11 -24.59 -2.25
N PHE A 340 1.16 -24.97 -2.28
CA PHE A 340 2.21 -24.20 -1.61
C PHE A 340 2.46 -22.86 -2.29
N VAL A 341 2.85 -21.85 -1.51
CA VAL A 341 3.12 -20.50 -2.00
C VAL A 341 4.60 -20.18 -1.81
N PRO A 342 5.34 -19.78 -2.86
CA PRO A 342 6.71 -19.30 -2.71
C PRO A 342 6.75 -18.01 -1.87
N VAL A 343 7.76 -17.86 -1.02
CA VAL A 343 7.92 -16.66 -0.18
C VAL A 343 8.14 -15.41 -1.05
N GLU A 344 8.76 -15.54 -2.24
CA GLU A 344 8.89 -14.43 -3.18
C GLU A 344 7.53 -13.90 -3.70
N ASN A 345 6.48 -14.73 -3.71
CA ASN A 345 5.15 -14.30 -4.15
C ASN A 345 4.43 -13.42 -3.12
N LEU A 346 4.97 -13.29 -1.90
CA LEU A 346 4.39 -12.42 -0.88
C LEU A 346 4.42 -10.97 -1.36
N VAL A 347 3.29 -10.28 -1.24
CA VAL A 347 3.19 -8.83 -1.41
C VAL A 347 3.48 -8.14 -0.08
N GLY A 348 2.87 -8.63 1.01
CA GLY A 348 3.12 -8.11 2.35
C GLY A 348 2.16 -8.66 3.40
N ARG A 349 2.28 -8.16 4.63
CA ARG A 349 1.46 -8.59 5.77
C ARG A 349 0.27 -7.65 5.98
N ALA A 350 -0.94 -8.19 6.06
CA ALA A 350 -2.13 -7.43 6.44
C ALA A 350 -2.04 -6.99 7.91
N THR A 351 -2.33 -5.72 8.20
CA THR A 351 -2.09 -5.13 9.53
C THR A 351 -3.35 -4.61 10.20
N ARG A 352 -4.17 -3.82 9.50
CA ARG A 352 -5.39 -3.23 10.04
C ARG A 352 -6.47 -3.10 8.99
N VAL A 353 -7.72 -3.19 9.41
CA VAL A 353 -8.87 -2.66 8.67
C VAL A 353 -8.94 -1.16 8.94
N VAL A 354 -8.88 -0.32 7.91
CA VAL A 354 -8.95 1.14 8.07
C VAL A 354 -10.38 1.62 7.91
N VAL A 355 -11.06 1.13 6.87
CA VAL A 355 -12.46 1.43 6.56
C VAL A 355 -13.14 0.12 6.21
N SER A 356 -14.45 0.04 6.41
CA SER A 356 -15.24 -1.14 6.08
C SER A 356 -16.61 -0.72 5.59
N ASN A 357 -16.98 -1.13 4.38
CA ASN A 357 -18.25 -0.79 3.75
C ASN A 357 -18.89 -2.02 3.09
N ALA A 358 -20.12 -2.37 3.48
CA ALA A 358 -20.86 -3.51 2.93
C ALA A 358 -21.60 -3.20 1.61
N GLY A 359 -21.62 -1.93 1.18
CA GLY A 359 -22.33 -1.51 -0.02
C GLY A 359 -21.72 -2.02 -1.33
N PHE A 360 -22.53 -2.01 -2.39
CA PHE A 360 -22.11 -2.35 -3.76
C PHE A 360 -21.42 -1.20 -4.49
N ALA A 361 -21.36 -0.02 -3.86
CA ALA A 361 -20.62 1.15 -4.33
C ALA A 361 -19.53 1.52 -3.32
N LEU A 362 -18.40 2.02 -3.83
CA LEU A 362 -17.23 2.42 -3.02
C LEU A 362 -17.59 3.42 -1.90
N TRP A 363 -18.62 4.23 -2.13
CA TRP A 363 -19.04 5.35 -1.29
C TRP A 363 -20.53 5.29 -0.91
N ASP A 364 -21.06 4.09 -0.67
CA ASP A 364 -22.40 3.97 -0.06
C ASP A 364 -22.32 4.37 1.44
N PRO A 365 -22.91 5.51 1.85
CA PRO A 365 -22.82 5.97 3.23
C PRO A 365 -23.59 5.09 4.22
N THR A 366 -24.55 4.28 3.74
CA THR A 366 -25.39 3.43 4.60
C THR A 366 -24.73 2.10 4.94
N GLY A 367 -23.75 1.66 4.13
CA GLY A 367 -23.06 0.39 4.31
C GLY A 367 -21.84 0.42 5.26
N PHE A 368 -21.51 1.58 5.86
CA PHE A 368 -20.33 1.70 6.71
C PHE A 368 -20.44 0.90 8.01
N ARG A 369 -19.43 0.07 8.28
CA ARG A 369 -19.30 -0.72 9.51
C ARG A 369 -18.29 -0.07 10.45
N GLY A 370 -18.71 1.01 11.12
CA GLY A 370 -17.84 1.82 11.99
C GLY A 370 -17.12 1.02 13.09
N ALA A 371 -17.75 -0.03 13.63
CA ALA A 371 -17.14 -0.92 14.63
C ALA A 371 -15.88 -1.66 14.13
N ARG A 372 -15.65 -1.71 12.80
CA ARG A 372 -14.46 -2.34 12.20
C ARG A 372 -13.34 -1.36 11.89
N PHE A 373 -13.57 -0.05 12.02
CA PHE A 373 -12.56 0.95 11.68
C PHE A 373 -11.36 0.84 12.61
N TRP A 374 -10.16 0.91 12.05
CA TRP A 374 -8.88 0.79 12.75
C TRP A 374 -8.66 -0.52 13.52
N THR A 375 -9.45 -1.55 13.26
CA THR A 375 -9.29 -2.86 13.91
C THR A 375 -8.01 -3.54 13.46
N LYS A 376 -7.26 -4.11 14.42
CA LYS A 376 -6.03 -4.85 14.13
C LYS A 376 -6.37 -6.22 13.56
N ILE A 377 -5.74 -6.56 12.45
CA ILE A 377 -5.76 -7.92 11.90
C ILE A 377 -4.75 -8.73 12.71
N ARG A 378 -5.22 -9.80 13.34
CA ARG A 378 -4.42 -10.71 14.17
C ARG A 378 -4.46 -12.10 13.59
#